data_AF-A0A8B7TWY8-F1
#
_entry.id   AF-A0A8B7TWY8-F1
#
_cell.length_a   1.000
_cell.length_b   1.000
_cell.length_c   1.000
_cell.angle_alpha   90.00
_cell.angle_beta   90.00
_cell.angle_gamma   90.00
#
_symmetry.space_group_name_H-M   'P 1'
#
loop_
_entity.id
_entity.type
_entity.pdbx_description
1 polymer ?
#
loop_
_entity_poly.entity_id
_entity_poly.type
_entity_poly.pdbx_seq_one_letter_code
_entity_poly.pdbx_strand_id
1 'polypeptide(L)'
;MQNPETGVRMQNQRVLVTSVPHAMTGGDVLQWIVQRLWISNLEAQNLGNFIVKYGYIYPLQDPKNLILKPDSSLYRFQTPYFWPTQQWPAEDTDYAIYLAKRNIKKKGILEEYEKENYNFLNKKINYKWDFVIMQAKEQYR
;
A
#
# COMPACT_ATOMS: atom_id res chain seq x y z
N MET A 1 10.66 -11.56 7.66
CA MET A 1 11.09 -10.38 6.87
C MET A 1 11.34 -9.14 7.73
N GLN A 2 10.52 -8.80 8.73
CA GLN A 2 10.69 -7.59 9.56
C GLN A 2 11.52 -7.77 10.85
N ASN A 3 12.13 -8.94 11.07
CA ASN A 3 12.96 -9.15 12.25
C ASN A 3 14.19 -8.23 12.20
N PRO A 4 14.57 -7.51 13.29
CA PRO A 4 15.68 -6.56 13.26
C PRO A 4 17.04 -7.17 12.93
N GLU A 5 17.27 -8.43 13.28
CA GLU A 5 18.57 -9.10 13.14
C GLU A 5 18.64 -9.97 11.89
N THR A 6 17.53 -10.65 11.57
CA THR A 6 17.45 -11.68 10.52
C THR A 6 16.53 -11.28 9.36
N GLY A 7 15.98 -10.07 9.37
CA GLY A 7 15.06 -9.56 8.37
C GLY A 7 15.72 -9.02 7.10
N VAL A 8 14.90 -8.45 6.22
CA VAL A 8 15.37 -7.76 5.02
C VAL A 8 16.14 -6.52 5.46
N ARG A 9 17.31 -6.28 4.83
CA ARG A 9 18.12 -5.10 5.12
C ARG A 9 17.34 -3.85 4.73
N MET A 10 17.09 -2.99 5.71
CA MET A 10 16.48 -1.69 5.50
C MET A 10 17.57 -0.67 5.20
N GLN A 11 17.38 0.14 4.18
CA GLN A 11 18.28 1.23 3.84
C GLN A 11 17.57 2.57 4.03
N ASN A 12 18.23 3.51 4.72
CA ASN A 12 17.83 4.90 4.68
C ASN A 12 18.28 5.49 3.34
N GLN A 13 17.44 5.35 2.31
CA GLN A 13 17.78 5.88 0.99
C GLN A 13 17.42 7.36 0.90
N ARG A 14 18.36 8.16 0.38
CA ARG A 14 18.15 9.56 0.01
C ARG A 14 17.73 9.60 -1.45
N VAL A 15 16.48 9.92 -1.73
CA VAL A 15 16.02 10.21 -3.10
C VAL A 15 15.92 11.73 -3.23
N LEU A 16 16.91 12.33 -3.89
CA LEU A 16 17.06 13.71 -4.42
C LEU A 16 16.68 14.91 -3.52
N VAL A 17 15.67 14.85 -2.65
CA VAL A 17 15.25 15.90 -1.69
C VAL A 17 14.66 15.32 -0.38
N THR A 18 14.25 14.05 -0.32
CA THR A 18 13.61 13.45 0.88
C THR A 18 14.23 12.11 1.26
N SER A 19 14.61 11.96 2.53
CA SER A 19 14.96 10.65 3.10
C SER A 19 13.71 9.79 3.17
N VAL A 20 13.79 8.57 2.63
CA VAL A 20 12.72 7.58 2.72
C VAL A 20 13.12 6.59 3.82
N PRO A 21 12.70 6.81 5.09
CA PRO A 21 13.05 5.90 6.16
C PRO A 21 12.40 4.53 5.93
N HIS A 22 13.07 3.47 6.40
CA HIS A 22 12.58 2.09 6.41
C HIS A 22 12.19 1.55 5.01
N ALA A 23 12.88 1.97 3.95
CA ALA A 23 12.73 1.38 2.63
C ALA A 23 13.67 0.18 2.44
N MET A 24 13.23 -0.75 1.61
CA MET A 24 14.01 -1.90 1.15
C MET A 24 13.98 -1.96 -0.37
N THR A 25 15.03 -2.48 -0.99
CA THR A 25 15.03 -2.71 -2.44
C THR A 25 14.31 -4.01 -2.77
N GLY A 26 13.69 -4.09 -3.94
CA GLY A 26 13.05 -5.33 -4.39
C GLY A 26 14.05 -6.46 -4.59
N GLY A 27 15.30 -6.15 -4.97
CA GLY A 27 16.42 -7.10 -4.98
C GLY A 27 16.72 -7.69 -3.59
N ASP A 28 16.82 -6.85 -2.55
CA ASP A 28 17.07 -7.32 -1.17
C ASP A 28 15.94 -8.22 -0.67
N VAL A 29 14.69 -7.88 -1.00
CA VAL A 29 13.52 -8.69 -0.68
C VAL A 29 13.59 -10.06 -1.36
N LEU A 30 13.88 -10.10 -2.66
CA LEU A 30 13.96 -11.35 -3.41
C LEU A 30 15.09 -12.25 -2.86
N GLN A 31 16.27 -11.68 -2.65
CA GLN A 31 17.42 -12.41 -2.10
C GLN A 31 17.11 -12.98 -0.71
N TRP A 32 16.43 -12.20 0.15
CA TRP A 32 16.02 -12.70 1.46
C TRP A 32 15.07 -13.89 1.37
N ILE A 33 14.09 -13.86 0.46
CA ILE A 33 13.13 -14.96 0.26
C ILE A 33 13.87 -16.23 -0.17
N VAL A 34 14.75 -16.11 -1.17
CA VAL A 34 15.59 -17.23 -1.68
C VAL A 34 16.39 -17.87 -0.54
N GLN A 35 17.10 -17.06 0.24
CA GLN A 35 17.96 -17.55 1.33
C GLN A 35 17.17 -18.12 2.51
N ARG A 36 16.05 -17.48 2.88
CA ARG A 36 15.26 -17.90 4.05
C ARG A 36 14.52 -19.21 3.82
N LEU A 37 14.01 -19.41 2.60
CA LEU A 37 13.15 -20.54 2.24
C LEU A 37 13.87 -21.63 1.46
N TRP A 38 15.11 -21.39 1.00
CA TRP A 38 15.90 -22.35 0.21
C TRP A 38 15.18 -22.78 -1.09
N ILE A 39 14.69 -21.79 -1.83
CA ILE A 39 13.93 -21.98 -3.08
C ILE A 39 14.60 -21.31 -4.28
N SER A 40 14.18 -21.69 -5.49
CA SER A 40 14.72 -21.09 -6.73
C SER A 40 14.35 -19.60 -6.87
N ASN A 41 15.13 -18.85 -7.65
CA ASN A 41 14.79 -17.45 -7.97
C ASN A 41 13.40 -17.32 -8.61
N LEU A 42 13.01 -18.27 -9.46
CA LEU A 42 11.72 -18.25 -10.14
C LEU A 42 10.56 -18.41 -9.15
N GLU A 43 10.70 -19.33 -8.20
CA GLU A 43 9.70 -19.57 -7.15
C GLU A 43 9.64 -18.40 -6.17
N ALA A 44 10.79 -17.89 -5.73
CA ALA A 44 10.87 -16.72 -4.86
C ALA A 44 10.26 -15.47 -5.52
N GLN A 45 10.47 -15.28 -6.82
CA GLN A 45 9.88 -14.18 -7.59
C GLN A 45 8.36 -14.30 -7.65
N ASN A 46 7.83 -15.51 -7.86
CA ASN A 46 6.38 -15.74 -7.85
C ASN A 46 5.78 -15.46 -6.47
N LEU A 47 6.39 -15.97 -5.40
CA LEU A 47 5.96 -15.69 -4.03
C LEU A 47 6.02 -14.20 -3.71
N GLY A 48 7.13 -13.54 -4.04
CA GLY A 48 7.33 -12.09 -3.86
C GLY A 48 6.26 -11.26 -4.58
N ASN A 49 5.86 -11.66 -5.79
CA ASN A 49 4.76 -11.01 -6.50
C ASN A 49 3.44 -11.11 -5.73
N PHE A 50 3.13 -12.24 -5.11
CA PHE A 50 1.93 -12.36 -4.27
C PHE A 50 2.01 -11.49 -3.00
N ILE A 51 3.19 -11.39 -2.38
CA ILE A 51 3.39 -10.50 -1.21
C ILE A 51 3.05 -9.04 -1.57
N VAL A 52 3.46 -8.58 -2.77
CA VAL A 52 3.12 -7.24 -3.27
C VAL A 52 1.64 -7.13 -3.64
N LYS A 53 1.10 -8.11 -4.38
CA LYS A 53 -0.31 -8.11 -4.81
C LYS A 53 -1.31 -8.07 -3.65
N TYR A 54 -1.01 -8.78 -2.57
CA TYR A 54 -1.85 -8.77 -1.36
C TYR A 54 -1.56 -7.61 -0.42
N GLY A 55 -0.65 -6.69 -0.79
CA GLY A 55 -0.43 -5.44 -0.07
C GLY A 55 0.35 -5.59 1.23
N TYR A 56 1.06 -6.70 1.47
CA TYR A 56 1.96 -6.83 2.63
C TYR A 56 3.19 -5.94 2.50
N ILE A 57 3.63 -5.70 1.26
CA ILE A 57 4.58 -4.65 0.90
C ILE A 57 4.04 -3.88 -0.31
N TYR A 58 4.43 -2.61 -0.46
CA TYR A 58 3.96 -1.78 -1.57
C TYR A 58 5.12 -0.98 -2.20
N PRO A 59 5.11 -0.79 -3.53
CA PRO A 59 6.15 -0.04 -4.23
C PRO A 59 6.01 1.47 -3.97
N LEU A 60 7.14 2.17 -3.89
CA LEU A 60 7.20 3.63 -3.72
C LEU A 60 7.24 4.38 -5.04
N GLN A 61 7.57 3.70 -6.13
CA GLN A 61 7.50 4.19 -7.50
C GLN A 61 6.51 3.32 -8.29
N ASP A 62 5.78 3.91 -9.23
CA ASP A 62 4.83 3.16 -10.08
C ASP A 62 3.81 2.34 -9.24
N PRO A 63 2.99 3.00 -8.40
CA PRO A 63 2.16 2.33 -7.39
C PRO A 63 1.07 1.41 -7.96
N LYS A 64 0.77 1.50 -9.26
CA LYS A 64 -0.20 0.63 -9.94
C LYS A 64 0.40 -0.72 -10.33
N ASN A 65 1.72 -0.81 -10.42
CA ASN A 65 2.41 -2.01 -10.84
C ASN A 65 2.76 -2.89 -9.63
N LEU A 66 1.81 -3.71 -9.22
CA LEU A 66 1.88 -4.57 -8.04
C LEU A 66 2.69 -5.84 -8.28
N ILE A 67 3.96 -5.68 -8.64
CA ILE A 67 4.94 -6.76 -8.81
C ILE A 67 6.19 -6.48 -7.98
N LEU A 68 6.92 -7.53 -7.60
CA LEU A 68 8.24 -7.39 -6.98
C LEU A 68 9.28 -7.24 -8.11
N LYS A 69 9.89 -6.08 -8.25
CA LYS A 69 10.95 -5.85 -9.24
C LYS A 69 12.30 -6.25 -8.60
N PRO A 70 13.06 -7.20 -9.17
CA PRO A 70 14.33 -7.66 -8.60
C PRO A 70 15.48 -6.69 -8.91
N ASP A 71 15.25 -5.40 -8.66
CA ASP A 71 16.17 -4.30 -8.94
C ASP A 71 16.21 -3.32 -7.74
N SER A 72 16.67 -2.10 -7.96
CA SER A 72 16.73 -1.04 -6.95
C SER A 72 15.40 -0.34 -6.67
N SER A 73 14.27 -0.81 -7.22
CA SER A 73 12.93 -0.29 -6.91
C SER A 73 12.65 -0.41 -5.42
N LEU A 74 12.01 0.61 -4.84
CA LEU A 74 11.83 0.70 -3.40
C LEU A 74 10.46 0.22 -2.98
N TYR A 75 10.46 -0.53 -1.88
CA TYR A 75 9.27 -1.06 -1.23
C TYR A 75 9.27 -0.70 0.25
N ARG A 76 8.08 -0.69 0.85
CA ARG A 76 7.87 -0.60 2.30
C ARG A 76 6.94 -1.70 2.76
N PHE A 77 7.13 -2.14 4.00
CA PHE A 77 6.14 -2.99 4.66
C PHE A 77 4.88 -2.19 4.96
N GLN A 78 3.75 -2.82 4.70
CA GLN A 78 2.45 -2.30 5.08
C GLN A 78 2.23 -2.46 6.58
N THR A 79 1.52 -1.51 7.19
CA THR A 79 1.11 -1.65 8.59
C THR A 79 0.04 -2.75 8.73
N PRO A 80 0.08 -3.60 9.77
CA PRO A 80 -0.86 -4.71 9.94
C PRO A 80 -2.33 -4.33 9.89
N TYR A 81 -2.68 -3.08 10.26
CA TYR A 81 -4.03 -2.53 10.14
C TYR A 81 -4.60 -2.62 8.70
N PHE A 82 -3.75 -2.55 7.67
CA PHE A 82 -4.14 -2.62 6.27
C PHE A 82 -3.92 -4.01 5.64
N TRP A 83 -3.64 -5.04 6.45
CA TRP A 83 -3.51 -6.40 5.92
C TRP A 83 -4.88 -7.00 5.61
N PRO A 84 -4.97 -7.87 4.59
CA PRO A 84 -6.21 -8.58 4.31
C PRO A 84 -6.58 -9.50 5.49
N THR A 85 -7.87 -9.54 5.83
CA THR A 85 -8.41 -10.50 6.81
C THR A 85 -9.44 -11.40 6.13
N GLN A 86 -9.61 -12.62 6.64
CA GLN A 86 -10.56 -13.58 6.06
C GLN A 86 -12.02 -13.21 6.37
N GLN A 87 -12.29 -12.62 7.53
CA GLN A 87 -13.65 -12.38 8.04
C GLN A 87 -14.16 -10.97 7.75
N TRP A 88 -13.26 -9.98 7.65
CA TRP A 88 -13.62 -8.57 7.58
C TRP A 88 -13.15 -7.99 6.25
N PRO A 89 -14.02 -7.94 5.23
CA PRO A 89 -13.71 -7.21 4.01
C PRO A 89 -13.61 -5.71 4.32
N ALA A 90 -12.87 -4.98 3.49
CA ALA A 90 -12.84 -3.52 3.58
C ALA A 90 -14.25 -2.95 3.42
N GLU A 91 -14.65 -2.04 4.32
CA GLU A 91 -15.99 -1.47 4.29
C GLU A 91 -16.10 -0.30 3.30
N ASP A 92 -17.26 -0.19 2.66
CA ASP A 92 -17.61 0.94 1.80
C ASP A 92 -17.50 2.30 2.52
N THR A 93 -17.79 2.32 3.83
CA THR A 93 -17.70 3.53 4.65
C THR A 93 -16.25 4.03 4.75
N ASP A 94 -15.30 3.12 4.99
CA ASP A 94 -13.87 3.46 5.09
C ASP A 94 -13.33 3.95 3.74
N TYR A 95 -13.74 3.27 2.66
CA TYR A 95 -13.33 3.69 1.32
C TYR A 95 -13.91 5.07 0.95
N ALA A 96 -15.15 5.36 1.35
CA ALA A 96 -15.75 6.69 1.17
C ALA A 96 -14.99 7.78 1.95
N ILE A 97 -14.59 7.50 3.20
CA ILE A 97 -13.77 8.42 4.01
C ILE A 97 -12.42 8.68 3.33
N TYR A 98 -11.76 7.62 2.82
CA TYR A 98 -10.51 7.75 2.08
C TYR A 98 -10.64 8.66 0.85
N LEU A 99 -11.65 8.42 0.01
CA LEU A 99 -11.89 9.22 -1.20
C LEU A 99 -12.27 10.67 -0.87
N ALA A 100 -13.11 10.88 0.15
CA ALA A 100 -13.48 12.21 0.63
C ALA A 100 -12.24 13.00 1.09
N LYS A 101 -11.38 12.37 1.91
CA LYS A 101 -10.12 12.97 2.37
C LYS A 101 -9.20 13.35 1.21
N ARG A 102 -9.05 12.46 0.22
CA ARG A 102 -8.25 12.77 -0.99
C ARG A 102 -8.81 13.96 -1.76
N ASN A 103 -10.13 14.02 -1.92
CA ASN A 103 -10.80 15.12 -2.62
C ASN A 103 -10.68 16.46 -1.86
N ILE A 104 -10.69 16.43 -0.52
CA ILE A 104 -10.43 17.61 0.34
C ILE A 104 -8.99 18.10 0.17
N LYS A 105 -8.01 17.19 0.18
CA LYS A 105 -6.58 17.53 0.07
C LYS A 105 -6.26 18.28 -1.22
N LYS A 106 -6.85 17.86 -2.34
CA LYS A 106 -6.72 18.57 -3.63
C LYS A 106 -7.92 18.28 -4.50
N LYS A 107 -8.70 19.32 -4.78
CA LYS A 107 -9.87 19.23 -5.66
C LYS A 107 -9.46 18.71 -7.04
N GLY A 108 -10.13 17.65 -7.50
CA GLY A 108 -9.88 17.05 -8.82
C GLY A 108 -8.68 16.09 -8.90
N ILE A 109 -8.11 15.66 -7.77
CA ILE A 109 -7.00 14.67 -7.75
C ILE A 109 -7.45 13.21 -7.94
N LEU A 110 -8.74 12.94 -7.80
CA LEU A 110 -9.28 11.58 -7.95
C LEU A 110 -9.16 11.14 -9.41
N GLU A 111 -8.73 9.89 -9.60
CA GLU A 111 -8.77 9.25 -10.92
C GLU A 111 -10.21 8.99 -11.38
N GLU A 112 -10.41 8.69 -12.66
CA GLU A 112 -11.77 8.56 -13.20
C GLU A 112 -12.58 7.47 -12.51
N TYR A 113 -11.98 6.28 -12.32
CA TYR A 113 -12.60 5.18 -11.58
C TYR A 113 -12.89 5.56 -10.11
N GLU A 114 -12.04 6.42 -9.51
CA GLU A 114 -12.25 6.88 -8.14
C GLU A 114 -13.41 7.88 -8.04
N LYS A 115 -13.61 8.73 -9.06
CA LYS A 115 -14.77 9.62 -9.14
C LYS A 115 -16.06 8.83 -9.29
N GLU A 116 -16.06 7.81 -10.14
CA GLU A 116 -17.20 6.90 -10.32
C GLU A 116 -17.54 6.21 -8.98
N ASN A 117 -16.54 5.65 -8.31
CA ASN A 117 -16.70 5.03 -7.00
C ASN A 117 -17.20 6.02 -5.94
N TYR A 118 -16.65 7.24 -5.89
CA TYR A 118 -17.09 8.27 -4.95
C TYR A 118 -18.56 8.64 -5.14
N ASN A 119 -18.99 8.82 -6.39
CA ASN A 119 -20.37 9.13 -6.74
C ASN A 119 -21.31 7.96 -6.42
N PHE A 120 -20.86 6.73 -6.69
CA PHE A 120 -21.60 5.51 -6.35
C PHE A 120 -21.79 5.38 -4.83
N LEU A 121 -20.72 5.54 -4.05
CA LEU A 121 -20.75 5.47 -2.59
C LEU A 121 -21.62 6.58 -1.99
N ASN A 122 -21.52 7.81 -2.49
CA ASN A 122 -22.38 8.91 -2.05
C ASN A 122 -23.87 8.58 -2.22
N LYS A 123 -24.25 7.90 -3.30
CA LYS A 123 -25.63 7.43 -3.50
C LYS A 123 -25.98 6.25 -2.59
N LYS A 124 -25.10 5.25 -2.47
CA LYS A 124 -25.33 4.00 -1.74
C LYS A 124 -25.44 4.19 -0.22
N ILE A 125 -24.56 5.01 0.36
CA ILE A 125 -24.44 5.24 1.81
C ILE A 125 -24.68 6.70 2.18
N ASN A 126 -25.56 7.39 1.45
CA ASN A 126 -25.86 8.80 1.66
C ASN A 126 -26.28 9.12 3.11
N TYR A 127 -27.00 8.20 3.75
CA TYR A 127 -27.45 8.33 5.15
C TYR A 127 -26.29 8.39 6.16
N LYS A 128 -25.07 7.98 5.80
CA LYS A 128 -23.84 8.13 6.63
C LYS A 128 -22.95 9.28 6.16
N TRP A 129 -23.37 10.07 5.17
CA TRP A 129 -22.45 10.97 4.47
C TRP A 129 -21.90 12.08 5.36
N ASP A 130 -22.70 12.60 6.30
CA ASP A 130 -22.23 13.59 7.27
C ASP A 130 -21.08 13.03 8.13
N PHE A 131 -21.20 11.77 8.56
CA PHE A 131 -20.13 11.07 9.29
C PHE A 131 -18.87 10.91 8.41
N VAL A 132 -19.03 10.51 7.14
CA VAL A 132 -17.92 10.38 6.19
C VAL A 132 -17.15 11.68 6.05
N ILE A 133 -17.86 12.80 5.86
CA ILE A 133 -17.23 14.12 5.71
C ILE A 133 -16.57 14.59 7.01
N MET A 134 -17.21 14.35 8.15
CA MET A 134 -16.64 14.68 9.47
C MET A 134 -15.32 13.94 9.71
N GLN A 135 -15.30 12.62 9.52
CA GLN A 135 -14.10 11.80 9.68
C GLN A 135 -13.00 12.17 8.67
N ALA A 136 -13.36 12.44 7.42
CA ALA A 136 -12.39 12.86 6.40
C ALA A 136 -11.71 14.19 6.74
N LYS A 137 -12.45 15.15 7.32
CA LYS A 137 -11.91 16.43 7.79
C LYS A 137 -11.03 16.25 9.03
N GLU A 138 -11.45 15.43 9.98
CA GLU A 138 -10.69 15.13 11.20
C GLU A 138 -9.34 14.48 10.87
N GLN A 139 -9.30 13.52 9.95
CA GLN A 139 -8.06 12.89 9.49
C GLN A 139 -7.18 13.77 8.60
N TYR A 140 -7.72 14.87 8.05
CA TYR A 140 -6.95 15.82 7.25
C TYR A 140 -6.29 16.90 8.11
N ARG A 141 -6.89 17.23 9.26
CA ARG A 141 -6.37 18.21 10.21
C ARG A 141 -5.03 17.78 10.79
#